data_AF-A0A930NM46-F1
#
_entry.id   AF-A0A930NM46-F1
#
_cell.length_a   1.000
_cell.length_b   1.000
_cell.length_c   1.000
_cell.angle_alpha   90.00
_cell.angle_beta   90.00
_cell.angle_gamma   90.00
#
_symmetry.space_group_name_H-M   'P 1'
#
loop_
_entity.id
_entity.type
_entity.pdbx_description
1 polymer ?
#
loop_
_entity_poly.entity_id
_entity_poly.type
_entity_poly.pdbx_seq_one_letter_code
_entity_poly.pdbx_strand_id
1 'polypeptide(L)' 'INPVIPPACAPQDTLVRFALMATHTEEQVERGVQALKKIFKEEGIIK' A
#
# COMPACT_ATOMS: atom_id res chain seq x y z
N ILE A 1 -2.90 1.65 -6.76
CA ILE A 1 -2.86 0.93 -5.47
C ILE A 1 -4.16 0.17 -5.35
N ASN A 2 -4.14 -1.14 -5.09
CA ASN A 2 -5.36 -1.93 -5.01
C ASN A 2 -5.39 -2.72 -3.71
N PRO A 3 -6.52 -2.76 -2.98
CA PRO A 3 -6.68 -3.67 -1.85
C PRO A 3 -6.84 -5.11 -2.35
N VAL A 4 -6.30 -6.06 -1.61
CA VAL A 4 -6.47 -7.49 -1.80
C VAL A 4 -7.20 -8.00 -0.57
N ILE A 5 -8.41 -8.52 -0.80
CA ILE A 5 -9.34 -9.01 0.23
C ILE A 5 -9.71 -10.47 -0.06
N PRO A 6 -10.20 -11.23 0.93
CA PRO A 6 -10.70 -12.59 0.71
C PRO A 6 -11.73 -12.62 -0.43
N PRO A 7 -11.66 -13.59 -1.37
CA PRO A 7 -10.89 -14.85 -1.37
C PRO A 7 -9.44 -14.77 -1.89
N ALA A 8 -8.94 -13.60 -2.27
CA ALA A 8 -7.61 -13.44 -2.87
C ALA A 8 -6.44 -13.42 -1.84
N CYS A 9 -6.76 -13.40 -0.55
CA CYS A 9 -5.82 -13.55 0.57
C CYS A 9 -6.50 -14.32 1.72
N ALA A 10 -5.76 -14.68 2.77
CA ALA A 10 -6.31 -15.43 3.89
C ALA A 10 -7.47 -14.65 4.56
N PRO A 11 -8.50 -15.31 5.12
CA PRO A 11 -9.70 -14.65 5.65
C PRO A 11 -9.44 -13.59 6.73
N GLN A 12 -8.36 -13.77 7.50
CA GLN A 12 -7.93 -12.86 8.55
C GLN A 12 -6.98 -11.74 8.07
N ASP A 13 -6.51 -11.81 6.83
CA ASP A 13 -5.53 -10.88 6.29
C ASP A 13 -6.19 -9.93 5.28
N THR A 14 -5.75 -8.68 5.26
CA THR A 14 -6.06 -7.72 4.20
C THR A 14 -4.75 -7.07 3.77
N LEU A 15 -4.44 -7.16 2.48
CA LEU A 15 -3.16 -6.69 1.94
C LEU A 15 -3.39 -5.49 1.01
N VAL A 16 -2.44 -4.56 1.01
CA VAL A 16 -2.43 -3.44 0.06
C VAL A 16 -1.39 -3.73 -1.02
N ARG A 17 -1.83 -3.84 -2.27
CA ARG A 17 -0.95 -4.06 -3.42
C ARG A 17 -0.57 -2.75 -4.09
N PHE A 18 0.72 -2.42 -4.02
CA PHE A 18 1.30 -1.30 -4.75
C PHE A 18 1.88 -1.80 -6.08
N ALA A 19 1.13 -1.60 -7.18
CA ALA A 19 1.56 -2.00 -8.51
C ALA A 19 2.39 -0.87 -9.14
N LEU A 20 3.67 -1.15 -9.37
CA LEU A 20 4.59 -0.26 -10.08
C LEU A 20 4.65 -0.66 -11.56
N MET A 21 4.59 0.34 -12.42
CA MET A 21 4.83 0.21 -13.87
C MET A 21 6.07 1.00 -14.25
N ALA A 22 6.75 0.63 -15.33
CA ALA A 22 7.96 1.28 -15.83
C ALA A 22 7.79 2.79 -16.16
N THR A 23 6.55 3.25 -16.32
CA THR A 23 6.21 4.67 -16.58
C THR A 23 6.14 5.53 -15.33
N HIS A 24 6.26 4.95 -14.13
CA HIS A 24 6.22 5.74 -12.90
C HIS A 24 7.56 6.43 -12.65
N THR A 25 7.51 7.71 -12.30
CA THR A 25 8.70 8.46 -11.86
C THR A 25 8.97 8.24 -10.38
N GLU A 26 10.22 8.47 -9.96
CA GLU A 26 10.60 8.39 -8.55
C GLU A 26 9.73 9.28 -7.67
N GLU A 27 9.39 10.49 -8.12
CA GLU A 27 8.49 11.40 -7.39
C GLU A 27 7.08 10.82 -7.18
N GLN A 28 6.53 10.12 -8.18
CA GLN A 28 5.23 9.47 -8.06
C GLN A 28 5.27 8.31 -7.06
N VAL A 29 6.37 7.54 -7.06
CA VAL A 29 6.60 6.46 -6.10
C VAL A 29 6.77 7.02 -4.69
N GLU A 30 7.61 8.03 -4.51
CA GLU A 30 7.89 8.69 -3.24
C GLU A 30 6.61 9.25 -2.62
N ARG A 31 5.79 9.95 -3.41
CA ARG A 31 4.48 10.45 -2.96
C ARG A 31 3.57 9.32 -2.46
N GLY A 32 3.55 8.20 -3.18
CA GLY A 32 2.78 7.02 -2.79
C GLY A 32 3.28 6.42 -1.46
N VAL A 33 4.59 6.28 -1.30
CA VAL A 33 5.23 5.75 -0.10
C VAL A 33 4.99 6.65 1.11
N GLN A 34 5.13 7.97 0.96
CA GLN A 34 4.87 8.91 2.05
C GLN A 34 3.41 8.90 2.51
N ALA A 35 2.47 8.81 1.57
CA ALA A 35 1.04 8.68 1.91
C ALA A 35 0.76 7.39 2.67
N LEU A 36 1.32 6.25 2.22
CA LEU A 36 1.18 4.96 2.90
C LEU A 36 1.81 5.00 4.31
N LYS A 37 3.02 5.56 4.44
CA LYS A 37 3.71 5.70 5.72
C LYS A 37 2.91 6.54 6.71
N LYS A 38 2.29 7.63 6.26
CA LYS A 38 1.43 8.48 7.10
C LYS A 38 0.23 7.69 7.62
N ILE A 39 -0.54 7.07 6.71
CA ILE A 39 -1.75 6.32 7.07
C ILE A 39 -1.41 5.13 7.97
N PHE A 40 -0.36 4.38 7.65
CA PHE A 40 0.04 3.22 8.48
C PHE A 40 0.57 3.60 9.86
N LYS A 41 1.09 4.83 10.04
CA LYS A 41 1.41 5.36 11.36
C LYS A 41 0.14 5.80 12.11
N GLU A 42 -0.80 6.46 11.44
CA GLU A 42 -2.08 6.86 12.02
C GLU A 42 -2.92 5.65 12.49
N GLU A 43 -2.95 4.58 11.70
CA GLU A 43 -3.63 3.32 12.00
C GLU A 43 -2.84 2.42 12.98
N GLY A 44 -1.65 2.85 13.43
CA GLY A 44 -0.82 2.10 14.38
C GLY A 44 -0.22 0.79 13.84
N ILE A 45 -0.25 0.58 12.52
CA ILE A 45 0.31 -0.60 11.83
C ILE A 45 1.85 -0.50 11.81
N ILE A 46 2.40 0.71 11.66
CA ILE A 46 3.84 1.00 11.69
C ILE A 46 4.13 1.98 12.83
N LYS A 47 5.08 1.66 13.71
CA LYS A 47 5.58 2.59 14.74
C LYS A 47 6.44 3.72 14.13
#